data_AF-A0A3S8ZB08-F1
#
_entry.id   AF-A0A3S8ZB08-F1
#
_cell.length_a   1.000
_cell.length_b   1.000
_cell.length_c   1.000
_cell.angle_alpha   90.00
_cell.angle_beta   90.00
_cell.angle_gamma   90.00
#
_symmetry.space_group_name_H-M   'P 1'
#
loop_
_entity.id
_entity.type
_entity.pdbx_description
1 polymer ?
#
loop_
_entity_poly.entity_id
_entity_poly.type
_entity_poly.pdbx_seq_one_letter_code
_entity_poly.pdbx_strand_id
1 'polypeptide(L)' 'MTEKNHDDIAGLSYEEARRQLVDIVAALEQGTGTLEESIAAWERGEALARRCQQWLDGARVRLQSAQLGRPASEEEQ' A
#
# COMPACT_ATOMS: atom_id res chain seq x y z
N MET A 1 -0.36 22.17 -6.68
CA MET A 1 -1.54 21.33 -6.32
C MET A 1 -1.22 19.83 -6.25
N THR A 2 0.04 19.42 -6.42
CA THR A 2 0.52 18.03 -6.39
C THR A 2 0.92 17.54 -4.99
N GLU A 3 1.32 18.44 -4.08
CA GLU A 3 1.71 18.06 -2.70
C GLU A 3 0.54 17.54 -1.85
N LYS A 4 -0.65 18.14 -2.00
CA LYS A 4 -1.85 17.79 -1.21
C LYS A 4 -2.38 16.36 -1.45
N ASN A 5 -2.00 15.75 -2.58
CA ASN A 5 -2.42 14.41 -3.01
C ASN A 5 -1.50 13.28 -2.53
N HIS A 6 -0.38 13.61 -1.88
CA HIS A 6 0.54 12.63 -1.31
C HIS A 6 0.45 12.56 0.22
N ASP A 7 0.21 13.71 0.88
CA ASP A 7 0.05 13.77 2.34
C ASP A 7 -1.24 13.08 2.84
N ASP A 8 -2.31 13.08 2.04
CA ASP A 8 -3.56 12.35 2.36
C ASP A 8 -3.34 10.83 2.35
N ILE A 9 -2.47 10.32 1.46
CA ILE A 9 -2.18 8.90 1.31
C ILE A 9 -1.42 8.34 2.52
N ALA A 10 -0.53 9.15 3.12
CA ALA A 10 0.27 8.74 4.27
C ALA A 10 -0.59 8.37 5.49
N GLY A 11 -1.78 8.98 5.62
CA GLY A 11 -2.74 8.71 6.70
C GLY A 11 -3.62 7.49 6.49
N LEU A 12 -3.65 6.89 5.29
CA LEU A 12 -4.60 5.82 4.97
C LEU A 12 -4.28 4.51 5.68
N SER A 13 -5.33 3.78 6.06
CA SER A 13 -5.24 2.36 6.41
C SER A 13 -4.92 1.51 5.18
N TYR A 14 -4.50 0.27 5.40
CA TYR A 14 -4.21 -0.67 4.31
C TYR A 14 -5.42 -0.88 3.39
N GLU A 15 -6.61 -1.12 3.95
CA GLU A 15 -7.82 -1.38 3.14
C GLU A 15 -8.27 -0.14 2.35
N GLU A 16 -8.14 1.04 2.92
CA GLU A 16 -8.46 2.29 2.21
C GLU A 16 -7.48 2.54 1.06
N ALA A 17 -6.18 2.38 1.30
CA ALA A 17 -5.15 2.53 0.28
C ALA A 17 -5.34 1.50 -0.85
N ARG A 18 -5.62 0.23 -0.49
CA ARG A 18 -5.87 -0.85 -1.44
C ARG A 18 -7.10 -0.58 -2.29
N ARG A 19 -8.21 -0.13 -1.69
CA ARG A 19 -9.44 0.19 -2.42
C ARG A 19 -9.21 1.29 -3.44
N GLN A 20 -8.61 2.40 -3.03
CA GLN A 20 -8.30 3.50 -3.95
C GLN A 20 -7.34 3.07 -5.07
N LEU A 21 -6.37 2.19 -4.77
CA LEU A 21 -5.46 1.67 -5.79
C LEU A 21 -6.20 0.85 -6.85
N VAL A 22 -7.13 -0.01 -6.44
CA VAL A 22 -7.98 -0.78 -7.37
C VAL A 22 -8.80 0.15 -8.26
N ASP A 23 -9.37 1.21 -7.69
CA ASP A 23 -10.16 2.19 -8.45
C ASP A 23 -9.30 2.91 -9.50
N ILE A 24 -8.06 3.29 -9.15
CA ILE A 24 -7.11 3.91 -10.09
C ILE A 24 -6.71 2.94 -11.21
N VAL A 25 -6.39 1.69 -10.88
CA VAL A 25 -6.03 0.69 -11.89
C VAL A 25 -7.19 0.50 -12.86
N ALA A 26 -8.42 0.36 -12.34
CA ALA A 26 -9.61 0.22 -13.18
C ALA A 26 -9.83 1.43 -14.10
N ALA A 27 -9.55 2.66 -13.63
CA ALA A 27 -9.64 3.86 -14.45
C ALA A 27 -8.57 3.89 -15.56
N LEU A 28 -7.34 3.49 -15.25
CA LEU A 28 -6.25 3.41 -16.23
C LEU A 28 -6.53 2.34 -17.29
N GLU A 29 -7.06 1.18 -16.91
CA GLU A 29 -7.41 0.08 -17.82
C GLU A 29 -8.55 0.44 -18.77
N GLN A 30 -9.47 1.31 -18.35
CA GLN A 30 -10.53 1.83 -19.22
C GLN A 30 -9.98 2.74 -20.32
N GLY A 31 -8.78 3.30 -20.15
CA GLY A 31 -8.13 4.16 -21.14
C GLY A 31 -8.89 5.46 -21.41
N THR A 32 -9.72 5.90 -20.46
CA THR A 32 -10.52 7.14 -20.58
C THR A 32 -9.81 8.30 -19.92
N GLY A 33 -9.73 9.44 -20.60
CA GLY A 33 -9.13 10.68 -20.09
C GLY A 33 -8.03 11.22 -20.99
N THR A 34 -7.46 12.35 -20.61
CA THR A 34 -6.27 12.92 -21.28
C THR A 34 -4.99 12.23 -20.81
N LEU A 35 -3.89 12.52 -21.51
CA LEU A 35 -2.57 12.08 -21.11
C LEU A 35 -2.20 12.61 -19.71
N GLU A 36 -2.49 13.89 -19.43
CA GLU A 36 -2.22 14.49 -18.12
C GLU A 36 -3.00 13.79 -17.00
N GLU A 37 -4.28 13.46 -17.25
CA GLU A 37 -5.11 12.72 -16.29
C GLU A 37 -4.55 11.30 -16.05
N SER A 38 -4.10 10.64 -17.11
CA SER A 38 -3.50 9.30 -17.04
C SER A 38 -2.19 9.29 -16.24
N ILE A 39 -1.35 10.32 -16.43
CA ILE A 39 -0.11 10.51 -15.68
C ILE A 39 -0.42 10.76 -14.20
N ALA A 40 -1.36 11.66 -13.90
CA ALA A 40 -1.75 11.95 -12.52
C ALA A 40 -2.34 10.73 -11.79
N ALA A 41 -3.16 9.94 -12.49
CA ALA A 41 -3.71 8.69 -11.96
C ALA A 41 -2.59 7.68 -11.66
N TRP A 42 -1.63 7.53 -12.57
CA TRP A 42 -0.47 6.65 -12.38
C TRP A 42 0.38 7.07 -11.17
N GLU A 43 0.73 8.36 -11.05
CA GLU A 43 1.54 8.88 -9.92
C GLU A 43 0.86 8.62 -8.57
N ARG A 44 -0.46 8.84 -8.50
CA ARG A 44 -1.25 8.55 -7.31
C ARG A 44 -1.32 7.04 -7.02
N GLY A 45 -1.49 6.22 -8.05
CA GLY A 45 -1.45 4.76 -7.94
C GLY A 45 -0.13 4.26 -7.36
N GLU A 46 0.99 4.78 -7.84
CA GLU A 46 2.32 4.48 -7.33
C GLU A 46 2.49 4.85 -5.84
N ALA A 47 1.95 5.99 -5.42
CA ALA A 47 1.97 6.40 -4.02
C ALA A 47 1.13 5.47 -3.13
N LEU A 48 -0.06 5.06 -3.59
CA LEU A 48 -0.92 4.10 -2.88
C LEU A 48 -0.28 2.72 -2.77
N ALA A 49 0.37 2.25 -3.84
CA ALA A 49 1.11 0.99 -3.84
C ALA A 49 2.24 0.99 -2.81
N ARG A 50 3.03 2.07 -2.76
CA ARG A 50 4.08 2.27 -1.73
C ARG A 50 3.49 2.25 -0.32
N ARG A 51 2.35 2.90 -0.10
CA ARG A 51 1.67 2.88 1.21
C ARG A 51 1.23 1.47 1.61
N CYS A 52 0.65 0.70 0.67
CA CYS A 52 0.28 -0.69 0.91
C CYS A 52 1.51 -1.53 1.29
N GLN A 53 2.63 -1.35 0.58
CA GLN A 53 3.87 -2.07 0.84
C GLN A 53 4.40 -1.76 2.26
N GLN A 54 4.40 -0.50 2.68
CA GLN A 54 4.82 -0.12 4.04
C GLN A 54 4.00 -0.83 5.13
N TRP A 55 2.69 -0.96 4.93
CA TRP A 55 1.82 -1.71 5.85
C TRP A 55 2.20 -3.19 5.93
N LEU A 56 2.43 -3.82 4.78
CA LEU A 56 2.80 -5.23 4.68
C LEU A 56 4.19 -5.50 5.29
N ASP A 57 5.15 -4.62 5.05
CA ASP A 57 6.49 -4.71 5.62
C ASP A 57 6.44 -4.57 7.14
N GLY A 58 5.69 -3.59 7.66
CA GLY A 58 5.47 -3.44 9.10
C GLY A 58 4.81 -4.67 9.72
N ALA A 59 3.84 -5.29 9.03
CA ALA A 59 3.23 -6.54 9.48
C ALA A 59 4.23 -7.70 9.51
N ARG A 60 5.08 -7.83 8.48
CA ARG A 60 6.12 -8.85 8.39
C ARG A 60 7.13 -8.73 9.53
N VAL A 61 7.59 -7.52 9.83
CA VAL A 61 8.51 -7.27 10.95
C VAL A 61 7.89 -7.68 12.27
N ARG A 62 6.62 -7.32 12.53
CA ARG A 62 5.91 -7.73 13.75
C ARG A 62 5.80 -9.26 13.89
N LEU A 63 5.51 -9.96 12.80
CA LEU A 63 5.43 -11.42 12.78
C LEU A 63 6.79 -12.05 13.07
N GLN A 64 7.85 -11.54 12.44
CA GLN A 64 9.22 -12.02 12.67
C GLN A 64 9.65 -11.82 14.13
N SER A 65 9.37 -10.65 14.72
CA SER A 65 9.66 -10.39 16.14
C SER A 65 8.88 -11.32 17.07
N ALA A 66 7.61 -11.61 16.77
CA ALA A 66 6.81 -12.56 17.55
C ALA A 66 7.29 -14.01 17.44
N GLN A 67 7.94 -14.40 16.34
CA GLN A 67 8.56 -15.71 16.17
C GLN A 67 9.88 -15.81 16.96
N LEU A 68 10.73 -14.78 16.91
CA LEU A 68 12.00 -14.74 17.64
C LEU A 68 11.82 -14.59 19.16
N GLY A 69 10.76 -13.92 19.60
CA GLY A 69 10.40 -13.76 21.02
C GLY A 69 9.69 -14.98 21.62
N ARG A 70 9.34 -15.98 20.81
CA ARG A 70 8.86 -17.28 21.31
C ARG A 70 10.12 -18.11 21.60
N PRO A 71 10.47 -18.42 22.86
CA PRO A 71 11.49 -19.43 23.08
C PRO A 71 11.00 -20.70 22.39
N ALA A 72 11.90 -21.36 21.65
CA ALA A 72 11.65 -22.70 21.09
C ALA A 72 11.07 -23.55 22.23
N SER A 73 9.75 -23.70 22.24
CA SER A 73 9.05 -24.53 23.19
C SER A 73 8.68 -25.76 22.39
N GLU A 74 9.15 -26.90 22.89
CA GLU A 74 8.75 -28.26 22.54
C GLU A 74 9.49 -28.91 21.35
N GLU A 75 10.83 -28.96 21.42
CA GLU A 75 11.53 -30.21 21.09
C GLU A 75 11.68 -31.00 22.41
N GLU A 76 10.57 -31.57 22.88
CA GLU A 76 10.56 -32.64 23.88
C GLU A 76 10.28 -33.97 23.16
N GLN A 77 11.34 -34.72 22.84
CA GLN A 77 11.57 -36.15 23.10
C GLN A 77 12.67 -36.74 22.23
#